data_AF-A0A963D195-F1
#
_entry.id   AF-A0A963D195-F1
#
_cell.length_a   1.000
_cell.length_b   1.000
_cell.length_c   1.000
_cell.angle_alpha   90.00
_cell.angle_beta   90.00
_cell.angle_gamma   90.00
#
_symmetry.space_group_name_H-M   'P 1'
#
loop_
_entity.id
_entity.type
_entity.pdbx_description
1 polymer ?
#
loop_
_entity_poly.entity_id
_entity_poly.type
_entity_poly.pdbx_seq_one_letter_code
_entity_poly.pdbx_strand_id
1 'polypeptide(L)'
;QFNLGLDPDKAKSFHDETLPKESAKVAHFCSMCGPHFCSMKITQDVRDYAARQGIAEDQALERGMQEKAVEFVASGAEVYRKV
;
A
#
# COMPACT_ATOMS: atom_id res chain seq x y z
N GLN A 1 -1.64 -9.74 -15.60
CA GLN A 1 -1.20 -10.69 -14.54
C GLN A 1 -1.87 -12.06 -14.73
N PHE A 2 -3.21 -12.16 -14.72
CA PHE A 2 -3.92 -13.45 -14.81
C PHE A 2 -3.55 -14.31 -16.02
N ASN A 3 -3.41 -13.70 -17.21
CA ASN A 3 -3.06 -14.40 -18.45
C ASN A 3 -1.66 -15.05 -18.45
N LEU A 4 -0.82 -14.77 -17.45
CA LEU A 4 0.50 -15.40 -17.29
C LEU A 4 0.44 -16.66 -16.41
N GLY A 5 -0.68 -16.91 -15.74
CA GLY A 5 -0.88 -18.11 -14.93
C GLY A 5 -1.17 -19.34 -15.79
N LEU A 6 -0.98 -20.52 -15.20
CA LEU A 6 -1.28 -21.80 -15.86
C LEU A 6 -2.77 -21.94 -16.24
N ASP A 7 -3.65 -21.39 -15.39
CA ASP A 7 -5.09 -21.33 -15.60
C ASP A 7 -5.57 -19.89 -15.34
N PRO A 8 -5.59 -19.04 -16.40
CA PRO A 8 -5.96 -17.63 -16.28
C PRO A 8 -7.41 -17.41 -15.80
N ASP A 9 -8.33 -18.27 -16.23
CA ASP A 9 -9.75 -18.12 -15.91
C ASP A 9 -10.01 -18.38 -14.43
N LYS A 10 -9.38 -19.42 -13.86
CA LYS A 10 -9.44 -19.69 -12.42
C LYS A 10 -8.76 -18.62 -11.58
N ALA A 11 -7.63 -18.09 -12.04
CA ALA A 11 -6.96 -16.98 -11.34
C ALA A 11 -7.85 -15.73 -11.29
N LYS A 12 -8.56 -15.44 -12.39
CA LYS A 12 -9.52 -14.33 -12.45
C LYS A 12 -10.74 -14.59 -11.57
N SER A 13 -11.30 -15.80 -11.58
CA SER A 13 -12.49 -16.11 -10.79
C SER A 13 -12.25 -15.91 -9.29
N PHE A 14 -11.12 -16.40 -8.77
CA PHE A 14 -10.79 -16.26 -7.33
C PHE A 14 -10.54 -14.81 -6.90
N HIS A 15 -9.98 -13.99 -7.80
CA HIS A 15 -9.87 -12.56 -7.54
C HIS A 15 -11.25 -11.89 -7.49
N ASP A 16 -12.12 -12.23 -8.45
CA ASP A 16 -13.42 -11.57 -8.66
C ASP A 16 -14.49 -11.98 -7.65
N GLU A 17 -14.34 -13.13 -6.99
CA GLU A 17 -15.22 -13.59 -5.91
C GLU A 17 -15.38 -12.55 -4.79
N THR A 18 -14.31 -11.80 -4.48
CA THR A 18 -14.31 -10.80 -3.41
C THR A 18 -14.17 -9.36 -3.93
N LEU A 19 -13.68 -9.20 -5.17
CA LEU A 19 -13.45 -7.92 -5.83
C LEU A 19 -14.07 -7.88 -7.24
N PRO A 20 -15.41 -7.96 -7.38
CA PRO A 20 -16.07 -8.13 -8.67
C PRO A 20 -16.03 -6.87 -9.55
N LYS A 21 -15.82 -5.69 -8.96
CA LYS A 21 -15.82 -4.42 -9.70
C LYS A 21 -14.64 -4.35 -10.68
N GLU A 22 -14.89 -3.82 -11.88
CA GLU A 22 -13.82 -3.61 -12.88
C GLU A 22 -12.71 -2.69 -12.36
N SER A 23 -13.04 -1.72 -11.51
CA SER A 23 -12.04 -0.86 -10.87
C SER A 23 -11.04 -1.63 -10.00
N ALA A 24 -11.38 -2.82 -9.50
CA ALA A 24 -10.46 -3.64 -8.72
C ALA A 24 -9.39 -4.32 -9.58
N LYS A 25 -9.61 -4.50 -10.89
CA LYS A 25 -8.64 -5.11 -11.82
C LYS A 25 -7.40 -4.23 -12.04
N VAL A 26 -7.54 -2.93 -11.78
CA VAL A 26 -6.48 -1.92 -11.87
C VAL A 26 -6.07 -1.39 -10.50
N ALA A 27 -6.64 -1.93 -9.41
CA ALA A 27 -6.32 -1.48 -8.07
C ALA A 27 -4.93 -1.94 -7.66
N HIS A 28 -4.21 -1.07 -6.94
CA HIS A 28 -2.91 -1.40 -6.34
C HIS A 28 -3.06 -2.19 -5.03
N PHE A 29 -3.97 -3.17 -4.99
CA PHE A 29 -4.11 -4.11 -3.89
C PHE A 29 -4.89 -5.34 -4.34
N CYS A 30 -4.62 -6.47 -3.70
CA CYS A 30 -5.40 -7.70 -3.86
C CYS A 30 -6.43 -7.81 -2.72
N SER A 31 -7.34 -8.78 -2.85
CA SER A 31 -8.37 -9.10 -1.85
C SER A 31 -7.83 -9.45 -0.46
N MET A 32 -6.57 -9.90 -0.37
CA MET A 32 -5.97 -10.32 0.90
C MET A 32 -5.59 -9.15 1.82
N CYS A 33 -5.04 -8.07 1.28
CA CYS A 33 -4.45 -6.99 2.09
C CYS A 33 -5.29 -5.71 2.09
N GLY A 34 -6.18 -5.56 1.12
CA GLY A 34 -6.98 -4.34 0.97
C GLY A 34 -6.14 -3.08 0.66
N PRO A 35 -6.80 -1.92 0.54
CA PRO A 35 -6.20 -0.70 0.00
C PRO A 35 -5.13 -0.04 0.86
N HIS A 36 -5.12 -0.32 2.17
CA HIS A 36 -4.26 0.34 3.15
C HIS A 36 -3.07 -0.52 3.60
N PHE A 37 -3.13 -1.84 3.43
CA PHE A 37 -2.11 -2.76 3.96
C PHE A 37 -1.41 -3.60 2.88
N CYS A 38 -1.62 -3.29 1.60
CA CYS A 38 -0.91 -3.98 0.52
C CYS A 38 0.59 -3.63 0.55
N SER A 39 1.42 -4.61 0.92
CA SER A 39 2.87 -4.47 1.04
C SER A 39 3.51 -3.91 -0.24
N MET A 40 3.13 -4.43 -1.42
CA MET A 40 3.67 -3.97 -2.70
C MET A 40 3.39 -2.47 -2.94
N LYS A 41 2.18 -2.01 -2.61
CA LYS A 41 1.81 -0.59 -2.73
C LYS A 41 2.60 0.26 -1.75
N ILE A 42 2.68 -0.16 -0.48
CA ILE A 42 3.44 0.55 0.54
C ILE A 42 4.91 0.69 0.13
N THR A 43 5.53 -0.38 -0.37
CA THR A 43 6.90 -0.32 -0.91
C THR A 43 7.01 0.65 -2.08
N GLN A 44 6.05 0.65 -3.00
CA GLN A 44 6.05 1.60 -4.11
C GLN A 44 5.92 3.05 -3.62
N ASP A 45 5.04 3.32 -2.65
CA ASP A 45 4.86 4.66 -2.07
C ASP A 45 6.16 5.16 -1.41
N VAL A 46 6.90 4.27 -0.71
CA VAL A 46 8.22 4.59 -0.13
C VAL A 46 9.24 4.92 -1.22
N ARG A 47 9.29 4.13 -2.30
CA ARG A 47 10.18 4.39 -3.44
C ARG A 47 9.90 5.70 -4.13
N ASP A 48 8.62 5.98 -4.35
CA ASP A 48 8.17 7.23 -4.98
C ASP A 48 8.51 8.44 -4.09
N TYR A 49 8.34 8.32 -2.78
CA TYR A 49 8.77 9.34 -1.82
C TYR A 49 10.29 9.56 -1.89
N ALA A 50 11.08 8.48 -1.85
CA ALA A 50 12.54 8.55 -1.93
C ALA A 50 13.00 9.25 -3.23
N ALA A 51 12.41 8.85 -4.37
CA ALA A 51 12.69 9.44 -5.67
C ALA A 51 12.34 10.94 -5.74
N ARG A 52 11.19 11.36 -5.18
CA ARG A 52 10.79 12.78 -5.13
C ARG A 52 11.72 13.62 -4.26
N GLN A 53 12.27 13.04 -3.20
CA GLN A 53 13.20 13.71 -2.29
C GLN A 53 14.66 13.62 -2.77
N GLY A 54 14.95 12.80 -3.80
CA GLY A 54 16.31 12.59 -4.29
C GLY A 54 17.22 11.85 -3.30
N ILE A 55 16.63 11.01 -2.43
CA ILE A 55 17.34 10.26 -1.38
C ILE A 55 17.21 8.75 -1.61
N ALA A 56 18.05 7.97 -0.93
CA ALA A 56 17.97 6.52 -0.95
C ALA A 56 16.76 5.99 -0.15
N GLU A 57 16.31 4.77 -0.46
CA GLU A 57 15.11 4.15 0.15
C GLU A 57 15.24 4.00 1.67
N ASP A 58 16.44 3.66 2.16
CA ASP A 58 16.76 3.53 3.59
C ASP A 58 16.64 4.86 4.33
N GLN A 59 17.18 5.94 3.75
CA GLN A 59 17.08 7.29 4.28
C GLN A 59 15.64 7.81 4.27
N ALA A 60 14.87 7.46 3.24
CA ALA A 60 13.45 7.78 3.14
C ALA A 60 12.62 7.15 4.27
N LEU A 61 12.91 5.90 4.63
CA LEU A 61 12.25 5.20 5.74
C LEU A 61 12.54 5.89 7.07
N GLU A 62 13.82 6.16 7.38
CA GLU A 62 14.22 6.79 8.63
C GLU A 62 13.60 8.18 8.78
N ARG A 63 13.69 9.00 7.73
CA ARG A 63 13.11 10.34 7.70
C ARG A 63 11.59 10.33 7.83
N GLY A 64 10.90 9.46 7.07
CA GLY A 64 9.45 9.33 7.13
C GLY A 64 8.95 8.91 8.52
N MET A 65 9.67 7.99 9.18
CA MET A 65 9.38 7.58 10.55
C MET A 65 9.60 8.72 11.55
N GLN A 66 10.66 9.50 11.38
CA GLN A 66 10.92 10.69 12.22
C GLN A 66 9.82 11.74 12.05
N GLU A 67 9.41 12.04 10.81
CA GLU A 67 8.32 12.98 10.51
C GLU A 67 7.01 12.53 11.17
N LYS A 68 6.67 11.23 11.07
CA LYS A 68 5.47 10.67 11.71
C LYS A 68 5.53 10.63 13.22
N ALA A 69 6.71 10.40 13.81
CA ALA A 69 6.90 10.45 15.25
C ALA A 69 6.66 11.88 15.79
N VAL A 70 7.19 12.90 15.10
CA VAL A 70 6.94 14.30 15.44
C VAL A 70 5.46 14.64 15.30
N GLU A 71 4.80 14.21 14.22
CA GLU A 71 3.36 14.40 14.02
C GLU A 71 2.54 13.76 15.16
N PHE A 72 2.88 12.53 15.56
CA PHE A 72 2.21 11.81 16.64
C PHE A 72 2.32 12.56 17.97
N VAL A 73 3.52 13.02 18.34
CA VAL A 73 3.72 13.78 19.57
C VAL A 73 2.98 15.13 19.51
N ALA A 74 3.08 15.85 18.39
CA ALA A 74 2.38 17.12 18.19
C ALA A 74 0.86 16.98 18.26
N SER A 75 0.33 15.82 17.87
CA SER A 75 -1.10 15.50 17.93
C SER A 75 -1.62 15.03 19.29
N GLY A 76 -0.79 15.12 20.35
CA GLY A 76 -1.17 14.74 21.72
C GLY A 76 -0.74 13.33 22.13
N ALA A 77 0.02 12.62 21.30
CA ALA A 77 0.53 11.27 21.57
C ALA A 77 -0.56 10.24 21.94
N GLU A 78 -1.78 10.41 21.40
CA GLU A 78 -2.89 9.49 21.60
C GLU A 78 -3.05 8.54 20.40
N VAL A 79 -3.09 7.25 20.68
CA VAL A 79 -3.35 6.21 19.64
C VAL A 79 -4.80 6.26 19.18
N TYR A 80 -5.74 6.59 20.09
CA TYR A 80 -7.16 6.66 19.79
C TYR A 80 -7.62 8.12 19.81
N ARG A 81 -7.89 8.68 18.63
CA ARG A 81 -8.49 10.01 18.50
C ARG A 81 -10.01 9.89 18.40
N LYS A 82 -10.74 10.78 19.06
CA LYS A 82 -12.19 10.91 18.83
C LYS A 82 -12.40 11.44 17.40
N VAL A 83 -13.18 10.71 16.61
CA VAL A 83 -13.57 11.05 15.23
C VAL A 83 -14.70 12.07 15.26
#